data_AF-A0A2A2I3X7-F1
#
_entry.id   AF-A0A2A2I3X7-F1
#
_cell.length_a   1.000
_cell.length_b   1.000
_cell.length_c   1.000
_cell.angle_alpha   90.00
_cell.angle_beta   90.00
_cell.angle_gamma   90.00
#
_symmetry.space_group_name_H-M   'P 1'
#
loop_
_entity.id
_entity.type
_entity.pdbx_description
1 polymer ?
#
loop_
_entity_poly.entity_id
_entity_poly.type
_entity_poly.pdbx_seq_one_letter_code
_entity_poly.pdbx_strand_id
1 'polypeptide(L)' 'LATTPHTEALVNARCGELWASLVPLDFDLTDWLTSFDRWWPSGTAAAISYRDRLVNGTSLAPSDLLI' A
#
# COMPACT_ATOMS: atom_id res chain seq x y z
N LEU A 1 7.33 -16.75 -6.66
CA LEU A 1 6.04 -16.16 -7.12
C LEU A 1 4.92 -17.07 -6.63
N ALA A 2 3.80 -16.51 -6.17
CA ALA A 2 2.73 -17.27 -5.52
C ALA A 2 1.90 -18.07 -6.55
N THR A 3 1.83 -19.38 -6.39
CA THR A 3 1.01 -20.29 -7.22
C THR A 3 -0.29 -20.72 -6.53
N THR A 4 -0.50 -20.28 -5.29
CA THR A 4 -1.73 -20.45 -4.52
C THR A 4 -2.17 -19.08 -3.96
N PRO A 5 -3.49 -18.85 -3.79
CA PRO A 5 -4.00 -17.60 -3.22
C PRO A 5 -3.61 -17.46 -1.74
N HIS A 6 -3.46 -16.22 -1.27
CA HIS A 6 -3.21 -15.93 0.15
C HIS A 6 -4.53 -15.95 0.93
N THR A 7 -4.55 -16.63 2.07
CA THR A 7 -5.77 -16.87 2.87
C THR A 7 -6.30 -15.62 3.56
N GLU A 8 -5.40 -14.70 3.93
CA GLU A 8 -5.77 -13.44 4.60
C GLU A 8 -5.97 -12.28 3.60
N ALA A 9 -5.89 -12.54 2.30
CA ALA A 9 -6.11 -11.49 1.32
C ALA A 9 -7.58 -11.08 1.29
N LEU A 10 -7.82 -9.76 1.21
CA LEU A 10 -9.15 -9.21 0.95
C LEU A 10 -9.63 -9.57 -0.45
N VAL A 11 -8.70 -9.61 -1.41
CA VAL A 11 -8.95 -9.95 -2.81
C VAL A 11 -7.81 -10.81 -3.33
N ASN A 12 -8.18 -11.87 -4.05
CA ASN A 12 -7.25 -12.69 -4.83
C ASN A 12 -7.62 -12.59 -6.31
N ALA A 13 -6.64 -12.38 -7.18
CA ALA A 13 -6.79 -12.34 -8.62
C ALA A 13 -5.80 -13.30 -9.27
N ARG A 14 -6.29 -14.13 -10.21
CA ARG A 14 -5.45 -15.08 -10.94
C ARG A 14 -4.88 -14.43 -12.20
N CYS A 15 -3.56 -14.50 -12.35
CA CYS A 15 -2.80 -13.96 -13.47
C CYS A 15 -2.01 -15.09 -14.13
N GLY A 16 -2.65 -15.81 -15.06
CA GLY A 16 -2.09 -17.05 -15.62
C GLY A 16 -1.96 -18.16 -14.57
N GLU A 17 -0.74 -18.61 -14.32
CA GLU A 17 -0.43 -19.61 -13.29
C GLU A 17 -0.18 -19.01 -11.89
N LEU A 18 -0.11 -17.67 -11.80
CA LEU A 18 0.21 -16.97 -10.57
C LEU A 18 -1.03 -16.34 -9.92
N TRP A 19 -0.89 -16.03 -8.64
CA TRP A 19 -1.88 -15.28 -7.87
C TRP A 19 -1.34 -13.93 -7.43
N ALA A 20 -2.13 -12.89 -7.65
CA ALA A 20 -1.98 -11.57 -7.05
C ALA A 20 -2.96 -11.45 -5.88
N SER A 21 -2.49 -10.98 -4.73
CA SER A 21 -3.25 -10.97 -3.49
C SER A 21 -3.16 -9.60 -2.83
N LEU A 22 -4.30 -8.97 -2.58
CA LEU A 22 -4.40 -7.73 -1.81
C LEU A 22 -4.49 -8.09 -0.33
N VAL A 23 -3.34 -8.12 0.35
CA VAL A 23 -3.23 -8.49 1.77
C VAL A 23 -3.18 -7.23 2.63
N PRO A 24 -4.03 -7.10 3.67
CA PRO A 24 -3.90 -6.02 4.64
C PRO A 24 -2.55 -6.11 5.35
N LEU A 25 -1.84 -4.99 5.44
CA LEU A 25 -0.67 -4.87 6.29
C LEU A 25 -1.09 -4.20 7.59
N ASP A 26 -0.98 -4.91 8.71
CA ASP A 26 -1.14 -4.32 10.03
C ASP A 26 0.16 -3.61 10.43
N PHE A 27 0.08 -2.30 10.65
CA PHE A 27 1.21 -1.49 11.09
C PHE A 27 0.72 -0.29 11.92
N ASP A 28 1.56 0.17 12.83
CA ASP A 28 1.27 1.38 13.61
C ASP A 28 1.46 2.62 12.72
N LEU A 29 0.32 3.20 12.31
CA LEU A 29 0.32 4.39 11.48
C LEU A 29 0.97 5.60 12.18
N THR A 30 0.85 5.71 13.50
CA THR A 30 1.37 6.85 14.26
C THR A 30 2.90 6.81 14.30
N ASP A 31 3.47 5.64 14.61
CA ASP A 31 4.92 5.45 14.63
C ASP A 31 5.52 5.60 13.22
N TRP A 32 4.80 5.11 12.20
CA TRP A 32 5.19 5.29 10.81
C TRP A 32 5.20 6.76 10.41
N LEU A 33 4.14 7.51 10.71
CA LEU A 33 4.05 8.94 10.38
C LEU A 33 5.11 9.76 11.13
N THR A 34 5.42 9.42 12.37
CA THR A 34 6.50 10.07 13.14
C THR A 34 7.85 9.88 12.44
N SER A 35 8.13 8.66 11.96
CA SER A 35 9.35 8.36 11.21
C SER A 35 9.37 9.08 9.87
N PHE A 36 8.24 9.11 9.16
CA PHE A 36 8.08 9.83 7.91
C PHE A 36 8.37 11.32 8.07
N ASP A 37 7.76 11.99 9.06
CA ASP A 37 7.93 13.42 9.30
C ASP A 37 9.37 13.78 9.72
N ARG A 38 10.08 12.85 10.37
CA ARG A 38 11.51 13.01 10.69
C ARG A 38 12.39 12.96 9.44
N TRP A 39 12.13 12.05 8.50
CA TRP A 39 12.92 11.89 7.28
C TRP A 39 12.57 12.92 6.20
N TRP A 40 11.30 13.30 6.13
CA TRP A 40 10.78 14.25 5.16
C TRP A 40 10.02 15.37 5.88
N PRO A 41 10.75 16.38 6.39
CA PRO A 41 10.12 17.54 7.00
C PRO A 41 9.16 18.26 6.05
N SER A 42 8.31 19.10 6.64
CA SER A 42 7.37 19.94 5.90
C SER A 42 8.07 20.77 4.82
N GLY A 43 7.43 20.87 3.65
CA GLY A 43 7.96 21.59 2.48
C GLY A 43 8.87 20.77 1.57
N THR A 44 9.27 19.55 1.97
CA THR A 44 9.97 18.64 1.04
C THR A 44 9.01 18.12 -0.03
N ALA A 45 9.54 17.76 -1.20
CA ALA A 45 8.74 17.20 -2.29
C ALA A 45 7.98 15.92 -1.85
N ALA A 46 8.61 15.10 -1.00
CA ALA A 46 7.99 13.91 -0.44
C ALA A 46 6.84 14.25 0.52
N ALA A 47 7.03 15.21 1.43
CA ALA A 47 5.96 15.64 2.33
C ALA A 47 4.75 16.17 1.56
N ILE A 48 4.98 16.98 0.51
CA ILE A 48 3.91 17.53 -0.34
C ILE A 48 3.18 16.42 -1.11
N SER A 49 3.92 15.42 -1.62
CA SER A 49 3.34 14.41 -2.51
C SER A 49 2.68 13.23 -1.79
N TYR A 50 3.19 12.85 -0.61
CA TYR A 50 2.83 11.58 0.03
C TYR A 50 2.09 11.73 1.35
N ARG A 51 2.31 12.80 2.11
CA ARG A 51 1.81 12.88 3.48
C ARG A 51 0.29 12.77 3.57
N ASP A 52 -0.42 13.52 2.72
CA ASP A 52 -1.87 13.51 2.67
C ASP A 52 -2.41 12.11 2.34
N ARG A 53 -1.80 11.43 1.36
CA ARG A 53 -2.19 10.08 0.94
C ARG A 53 -1.92 9.02 2.01
N LEU A 54 -0.88 9.20 2.83
CA LEU A 54 -0.59 8.29 3.94
C LEU A 54 -1.65 8.41 5.05
N VAL A 55 -2.20 9.60 5.27
CA VAL A 55 -3.22 9.86 6.30
C VAL A 55 -4.62 9.54 5.81
N ASN A 56 -4.95 9.99 4.60
CA ASN A 56 -6.30 9.93 4.04
C ASN A 56 -6.53 8.74 3.12
N GLY A 57 -5.47 7.94 2.89
CA GLY A 57 -5.48 6.84 1.95
C GLY A 57 -5.35 7.30 0.49
N THR A 58 -5.32 6.32 -0.40
CA THR A 58 -5.39 6.53 -1.85
C THR A 58 -6.49 5.63 -2.39
N SER A 59 -7.21 6.11 -3.40
CA SER A 59 -8.09 5.21 -4.15
C SER A 59 -7.24 4.18 -4.89
N LEU A 60 -7.71 2.94 -4.91
CA LEU A 60 -7.09 1.83 -5.61
C LEU A 60 -8.19 0.97 -6.23
N ALA A 61 -8.21 0.87 -7.55
CA ALA A 61 -9.09 -0.04 -8.28
C ALA A 61 -8.32 -1.30 -8.69
N PRO A 62 -9.00 -2.45 -8.90
CA PRO A 62 -8.34 -3.66 -9.41
C PRO A 62 -7.58 -3.46 -10.72
N SER A 63 -8.03 -2.55 -11.58
CA SER A 63 -7.33 -2.16 -12.82
C SER A 63 -5.98 -1.49 -12.58
N ASP A 64 -5.78 -0.88 -11.41
CA ASP A 64 -4.53 -0.21 -11.06
C ASP A 64 -3.46 -1.22 -10.58
N LEU A 65 -3.86 -2.47 -10.32
CA LEU A 65 -2.99 -3.55 -9.83
C LEU A 65 -2.41 -4.43 -10.94
N LEU A 66 -3.02 -4.42 -12.13
CA LEU A 66 -2.71 -5.33 -13.23
C LEU A 66 -2.22 -4.52 -14.44
N ILE A 67 -0.91 -4.56 -14.69
CA ILE A 67 -0.22 -4.03 -15.89
C ILE A 67 0.11 -5.15 -16.86
#